data_AF-A0A836F3K0-F1
#
_entry.id   AF-A0A836F3K0-F1
#
_cell.length_a   1.000
_cell.length_b   1.000
_cell.length_c   1.000
_cell.angle_alpha   90.00
_cell.angle_beta   90.00
_cell.angle_gamma   90.00
#
_symmetry.space_group_name_H-M   'P 1'
#
loop_
_entity.id
_entity.type
_entity.pdbx_description
1 polymer ?
#
loop_
_entity_poly.entity_id
_entity_poly.type
_entity_poly.pdbx_seq_one_letter_code
_entity_poly.pdbx_strand_id
1 'polypeptide(L)'
;MYCASKYAVLGFSQSLASMYDKTGARMVIMCPGVTATPLVTNISDKICNSVRAVLGNDAANLDKYRKQTVDNVSLAILDLIQKDKNGAIWVSERDQPPYVVDFLHYSKQSLSV
;
A
#
# COMPACT_ATOMS: atom_id res chain seq x y z
N MET A 1 9.81 8.89 -5.41
CA MET A 1 9.68 7.90 -6.51
C MET A 1 8.91 6.66 -6.08
N TYR A 2 9.36 5.91 -5.07
CA TYR A 2 8.66 4.70 -4.58
C TYR A 2 7.20 4.97 -4.20
N CYS A 3 6.93 5.98 -3.37
CA CYS A 3 5.56 6.30 -2.97
C CYS A 3 4.69 6.68 -4.18
N ALA A 4 5.21 7.52 -5.08
CA ALA A 4 4.50 7.93 -6.29
C ALA A 4 4.09 6.73 -7.17
N SER A 5 4.98 5.75 -7.37
CA SER A 5 4.64 4.56 -8.16
C SER A 5 3.61 3.66 -7.46
N LYS A 6 3.63 3.58 -6.12
CA LYS A 6 2.61 2.84 -5.36
C LYS A 6 1.25 3.53 -5.37
N TYR A 7 1.21 4.87 -5.32
CA TYR A 7 -0.02 5.64 -5.54
C TYR A 7 -0.57 5.46 -6.97
N ALA A 8 0.29 5.37 -7.99
CA ALA A 8 -0.14 5.10 -9.35
C ALA A 8 -0.80 3.71 -9.46
N VAL A 9 -0.22 2.67 -8.85
CA VAL A 9 -0.84 1.33 -8.81
C VAL A 9 -2.17 1.34 -8.06
N LEU A 10 -2.26 2.06 -6.93
CA LEU A 10 -3.50 2.23 -6.17
C LEU A 10 -4.60 2.85 -7.05
N GLY A 11 -4.32 4.00 -7.68
CA GLY A 11 -5.28 4.69 -8.56
C GLY A 11 -5.67 3.85 -9.77
N PHE A 12 -4.69 3.22 -10.44
CA PHE A 12 -4.93 2.32 -11.56
C PHE A 12 -5.85 1.14 -11.16
N SER A 13 -5.60 0.53 -10.00
CA SER A 13 -6.41 -0.59 -9.51
C SER A 13 -7.84 -0.16 -9.19
N GLN A 14 -8.04 1.04 -8.64
CA GLN A 14 -9.39 1.60 -8.43
C GLN A 14 -10.11 1.85 -9.76
N SER A 15 -9.41 2.39 -10.78
CA SER A 15 -9.98 2.54 -12.12
C SER A 15 -10.32 1.20 -12.77
N LEU A 16 -9.53 0.15 -12.54
CA LEU A 16 -9.84 -1.18 -13.04
C LEU A 16 -11.04 -1.79 -12.30
N ALA A 17 -11.17 -1.54 -11.00
CA ALA A 17 -12.33 -1.96 -10.21
C ALA A 17 -13.64 -1.38 -10.77
N SER A 18 -13.65 -0.13 -11.23
CA SER A 18 -14.86 0.47 -11.82
C SER A 18 -15.25 -0.12 -13.18
N MET A 19 -14.38 -0.93 -13.80
CA MET A 19 -14.66 -1.64 -15.05
C MET A 19 -15.10 -3.08 -14.85
N TYR A 20 -15.49 -3.48 -13.63
CA TYR A 20 -15.88 -4.85 -13.30
C TYR A 20 -16.95 -5.43 -14.25
N ASP A 21 -17.95 -4.64 -14.63
CA ASP A 21 -19.02 -5.08 -15.54
C ASP A 21 -18.50 -5.47 -16.93
N LYS A 22 -17.33 -4.94 -17.32
CA LYS A 22 -16.66 -5.26 -18.60
C LYS A 22 -15.63 -6.37 -18.45
N THR A 23 -14.91 -6.43 -17.33
CA THR A 23 -13.79 -7.36 -17.13
C THR A 23 -14.22 -8.69 -16.52
N GLY A 24 -15.32 -8.71 -15.76
CA GLY A 24 -15.72 -9.83 -14.89
C GLY A 24 -14.70 -10.14 -13.79
N ALA A 25 -13.64 -9.34 -13.64
CA ALA A 25 -12.52 -9.58 -12.76
C ALA A 25 -12.58 -8.65 -11.56
N ARG A 26 -12.76 -9.23 -10.37
CA ARG A 26 -12.82 -8.48 -9.11
C ARG A 26 -11.42 -7.96 -8.76
N MET A 27 -11.34 -6.68 -8.48
CA MET A 27 -10.14 -6.00 -8.01
C MET A 27 -10.23 -5.79 -6.50
N VAL A 28 -9.19 -6.19 -5.76
CA VAL A 28 -9.01 -5.89 -4.34
C VAL A 28 -7.58 -5.39 -4.12
N ILE A 29 -7.38 -4.50 -3.17
CA ILE A 29 -6.13 -3.76 -3.01
C ILE A 29 -5.66 -3.89 -1.57
N MET A 30 -4.43 -4.40 -1.40
CA MET A 30 -3.75 -4.45 -0.11
C MET A 30 -2.62 -3.42 -0.09
N CYS A 31 -2.55 -2.64 0.99
CA CYS A 31 -1.51 -1.66 1.27
C CYS A 31 -0.73 -2.07 2.52
N PRO A 32 0.34 -2.89 2.39
CA PRO A 32 1.14 -3.29 3.55
C PRO A 32 1.99 -2.12 4.08
N GLY A 33 2.06 -2.01 5.40
CA GLY A 33 3.11 -1.27 6.11
C GLY A 33 4.47 -1.97 6.03
N VAL A 34 5.46 -1.48 6.81
CA VAL A 34 6.82 -2.03 6.81
C VAL A 34 6.79 -3.49 7.24
N THR A 35 7.14 -4.39 6.33
CA THR A 35 7.04 -5.84 6.53
C THR A 35 8.44 -6.46 6.45
N ALA A 36 8.74 -7.39 7.37
CA ALA A 36 10.03 -8.08 7.46
C ALA A 36 10.26 -9.01 6.25
N THR A 37 10.68 -8.40 5.13
CA THR A 37 10.94 -9.06 3.84
C THR A 37 12.34 -8.70 3.35
N PRO A 38 12.92 -9.47 2.42
CA PRO A 38 14.18 -9.11 1.80
C PRO A 38 14.17 -7.76 1.08
N LEU A 39 13.01 -7.19 0.74
CA LEU A 39 12.92 -5.84 0.18
C LEU A 39 13.41 -4.78 1.18
N VAL A 40 13.09 -4.96 2.47
CA VAL A 40 13.40 -4.02 3.55
C VAL A 40 14.79 -4.26 4.16
N THR A 41 15.28 -5.50 4.10
CA THR A 41 16.64 -5.84 4.56
C THR A 41 17.68 -5.03 3.81
N ASN A 42 18.59 -4.37 4.53
CA ASN A 42 19.66 -3.53 3.99
C ASN A 42 19.12 -2.46 3.00
N ILE A 43 17.98 -1.85 3.31
CA ILE A 43 17.36 -0.85 2.43
C ILE A 43 18.31 0.30 2.12
N SER A 44 19.19 0.67 3.05
CA SER A 44 20.24 1.68 2.85
C SER A 44 21.02 1.44 1.56
N ASP A 45 21.40 0.19 1.30
CA ASP A 45 22.19 -0.23 0.13
C ASP A 45 21.37 -0.26 -1.16
N LYS A 46 20.04 -0.37 -1.04
CA LYS A 46 19.10 -0.47 -2.16
C LYS A 46 18.51 0.87 -2.59
N ILE A 47 18.70 1.91 -1.79
CA ILE A 47 18.22 3.26 -2.12
C ILE A 47 19.11 3.89 -3.18
N CYS A 48 18.47 4.48 -4.20
CA CYS A 48 19.17 5.17 -5.29
C CYS A 48 20.03 6.33 -4.76
N ASN A 49 21.19 6.55 -5.40
CA ASN A 49 22.14 7.61 -5.05
C ASN A 49 21.50 9.00 -4.96
N SER A 50 20.55 9.32 -5.84
CA SER A 50 19.84 10.61 -5.81
C SER A 50 19.00 10.79 -4.54
N VAL A 51 18.36 9.72 -4.06
CA VAL A 51 17.59 9.75 -2.81
C VAL A 51 18.52 9.80 -1.61
N ARG A 52 19.63 9.05 -1.64
CA ARG A 52 20.66 9.07 -0.59
C ARG A 52 21.31 10.45 -0.44
N ALA A 53 21.57 11.13 -1.56
CA ALA A 53 22.16 12.47 -1.56
C ALA A 53 21.24 13.52 -0.90
N VAL A 54 19.92 13.36 -1.02
CA VAL A 54 18.94 14.29 -0.42
C VAL A 54 18.67 13.96 1.05
N LEU A 55 18.52 12.67 1.38
CA LEU A 55 18.06 12.24 2.71
C LEU A 55 19.21 11.86 3.66
N GLY A 56 20.45 11.76 3.17
CA GLY A 56 21.62 11.39 3.96
C GLY A 56 21.42 10.07 4.71
N ASN A 57 21.86 10.02 5.97
CA ASN A 57 21.73 8.84 6.84
C ASN A 57 20.28 8.53 7.26
N ASP A 58 19.35 9.48 7.10
CA ASP A 58 17.93 9.27 7.40
C ASP A 58 17.17 8.56 6.27
N ALA A 59 17.77 8.43 5.08
CA ALA A 59 17.13 7.84 3.89
C ALA A 59 16.53 6.46 4.13
N ALA A 60 17.08 5.72 5.10
CA ALA A 60 16.91 4.29 5.25
C ALA A 60 16.48 3.86 6.64
N ASN A 61 16.18 4.79 7.56
CA ASN A 61 15.92 4.45 8.95
C ASN A 61 14.49 3.89 9.14
N LEU A 62 14.27 2.70 8.58
CA LEU A 62 13.03 1.94 8.71
C LEU A 62 12.87 1.34 10.10
N ASP A 63 13.92 1.34 10.92
CA ASP A 63 13.86 0.87 12.31
C ASP A 63 13.01 1.79 13.20
N LYS A 64 12.75 3.04 12.78
CA LYS A 64 11.77 3.93 13.41
C LYS A 64 10.33 3.42 13.30
N TYR A 65 10.04 2.54 12.34
CA TYR A 65 8.70 2.00 12.13
C TYR A 65 8.58 0.60 12.73
N ARG A 66 7.43 0.33 13.37
CA ARG A 66 7.10 -1.01 13.85
C ARG A 66 6.90 -1.94 12.65
N LYS A 67 7.86 -2.84 12.45
CA LYS A 67 7.81 -3.88 11.43
C LYS A 67 6.69 -4.87 11.75
N GLN A 68 6.12 -5.47 10.71
CA GLN A 68 5.18 -6.59 10.81
C GLN A 68 5.76 -7.85 10.17
N THR A 69 5.21 -9.00 10.57
CA THR A 69 5.50 -10.30 9.99
C THR A 69 4.87 -10.46 8.60
N VAL A 70 5.45 -11.32 7.77
CA VAL A 70 4.85 -11.71 6.48
C VAL A 70 3.51 -12.40 6.72
N ASP A 71 3.42 -13.26 7.74
CA ASP A 71 2.21 -14.01 8.07
C ASP A 71 1.01 -13.08 8.35
N ASN A 72 1.22 -11.99 9.11
CA ASN A 72 0.17 -11.00 9.36
C ASN A 72 -0.42 -10.44 8.05
N VAL A 73 0.46 -10.07 7.11
CA VAL A 73 0.03 -9.53 5.80
C VAL A 73 -0.61 -10.63 4.95
N SER A 74 -0.06 -11.84 4.95
CA SER A 74 -0.57 -12.96 4.17
C SER A 74 -1.97 -13.38 4.60
N LEU A 75 -2.22 -13.43 5.92
CA LEU A 75 -3.56 -13.70 6.47
C LEU A 75 -4.55 -12.58 6.11
N ALA A 76 -4.13 -11.32 6.19
CA ALA A 76 -4.96 -10.19 5.77
C ALA A 76 -5.30 -10.24 4.27
N ILE A 77 -4.34 -10.62 3.41
CA ILE A 77 -4.57 -10.80 1.97
C ILE A 77 -5.55 -11.95 1.71
N LEU A 78 -5.39 -13.08 2.40
CA LEU A 78 -6.30 -14.22 2.27
C LEU A 78 -7.74 -13.81 2.59
N ASP A 79 -7.93 -13.09 3.70
CA ASP A 79 -9.23 -12.59 4.12
C ASP A 79 -9.81 -11.58 3.12
N LEU A 80 -9.01 -10.62 2.65
CA LEU A 80 -9.41 -9.65 1.64
C LEU A 80 -9.88 -10.34 0.35
N ILE A 81 -9.11 -11.31 -0.14
CA ILE A 81 -9.47 -12.07 -1.34
C ILE A 81 -10.73 -12.89 -1.08
N GLN A 82 -10.88 -13.57 0.05
CA GLN A 82 -12.03 -14.44 0.26
C GLN A 82 -13.34 -13.70 0.56
N LYS A 83 -13.27 -12.58 1.28
CA LYS A 83 -14.44 -12.03 1.98
C LYS A 83 -14.93 -10.69 1.44
N ASP A 84 -14.07 -9.87 0.84
CA ASP A 84 -14.46 -8.49 0.49
C ASP A 84 -14.96 -8.32 -0.95
N LYS A 85 -15.55 -7.17 -1.23
CA LYS A 85 -16.14 -6.79 -2.51
C LYS A 85 -15.10 -6.17 -3.47
N ASN A 86 -15.50 -6.09 -4.73
CA ASN A 86 -14.75 -5.36 -5.74
C ASN A 86 -14.47 -3.92 -5.32
N GLY A 87 -13.24 -3.46 -5.53
CA GLY A 87 -12.75 -2.13 -5.15
C GLY A 87 -12.34 -1.99 -3.68
N ALA A 88 -12.39 -3.05 -2.87
CA ALA A 88 -11.97 -2.97 -1.47
C ALA A 88 -10.48 -2.63 -1.32
N ILE A 89 -10.16 -1.74 -0.38
CA ILE A 89 -8.80 -1.29 -0.07
C ILE A 89 -8.54 -1.51 1.40
N TRP A 90 -7.58 -2.37 1.72
CA TRP A 90 -7.18 -2.68 3.08
C TRP A 90 -5.75 -2.23 3.34
N VAL A 91 -5.47 -1.87 4.59
CA VAL A 91 -4.13 -1.67 5.11
C VAL A 91 -3.85 -2.75 6.17
N SER A 92 -2.68 -3.35 6.08
CA SER A 92 -2.13 -4.24 7.10
C SER A 92 -0.82 -3.66 7.58
N GLU A 93 -0.72 -3.29 8.86
CA GLU A 93 0.51 -2.72 9.41
C GLU A 93 0.70 -3.05 10.90
N ARG A 94 1.97 -2.98 11.36
CA ARG A 94 2.37 -3.03 12.78
C ARG A 94 2.01 -4.32 13.54
N ASP A 95 1.78 -5.44 12.85
CA ASP A 95 1.22 -6.67 13.42
C ASP A 95 -0.10 -6.41 14.17
N GLN A 96 -0.94 -5.55 13.61
CA GLN A 96 -2.31 -5.30 14.09
C GLN A 96 -3.32 -5.85 13.07
N PRO A 97 -4.58 -6.09 13.48
CA PRO A 97 -5.64 -6.44 12.56
C PRO A 97 -5.74 -5.46 11.38
N PRO A 98 -5.98 -5.94 10.15
CA PRO A 98 -6.09 -5.05 9.01
C PRO A 98 -7.32 -4.15 9.13
N TYR A 99 -7.26 -2.99 8.50
CA TYR A 99 -8.38 -2.04 8.48
C TYR A 99 -8.69 -1.57 7.06
N VAL A 100 -9.95 -1.24 6.84
CA VAL A 100 -10.46 -0.75 5.56
C VAL A 100 -10.17 0.75 5.45
N VAL A 101 -9.83 1.20 4.24
CA VAL A 101 -9.67 2.62 3.93
C VAL A 101 -10.56 3.00 2.76
N ASP A 102 -11.16 4.18 2.85
CA ASP A 102 -11.91 4.79 1.75
C ASP A 102 -11.12 5.98 1.18
N PHE A 103 -10.89 5.96 -0.13
CA PHE A 103 -10.29 7.08 -0.86
C PHE A 103 -11.42 7.87 -1.50
N LEU A 104 -11.88 8.89 -0.79
CA LEU A 104 -12.95 9.76 -1.27
C LEU A 104 -12.55 10.38 -2.62
N HIS A 105 -13.43 10.29 -3.61
CA HIS A 105 -13.26 11.00 -4.86
C HIS A 105 -13.06 12.51 -4.58
N TYR A 106 -12.18 13.18 -5.33
CA TYR A 106 -11.81 14.57 -5.06
C TYR A 106 -13.02 15.52 -5.07
N SER A 107 -14.07 15.22 -5.83
CA SER A 107 -15.33 15.99 -5.81
C SER A 107 -16.04 15.96 -4.45
N LYS A 108 -15.77 14.96 -3.61
CA LYS A 108 -16.25 14.87 -2.22
C LYS A 108 -15.31 15.55 -1.22
N GLN A 109 -14.10 15.92 -1.67
CA GLN A 109 -13.10 16.62 -0.86
C GLN A 109 -13.01 18.12 -1.20
N SER A 110 -13.76 18.59 -2.21
CA SER A 110 -13.74 19.99 -2.63
C SER A 110 -14.30 20.89 -1.55
N LEU A 111 -13.56 21.95 -1.23
CA LEU A 111 -14.07 23.07 -0.45
C LEU A 111 -14.92 23.97 -1.36
N SER A 112 -15.99 24.54 -0.81
CA SER A 112 -16.73 25.60 -1.49
C SER A 112 -15.80 26.79 -1.70
N VAL A 113 -15.51 27.12 -2.96
CA VAL A 113 -14.78 28.32 -3.37
C VAL A 113 -15.77 29.45 -3.61
#